data_AF-A0A4Y1PYL1-F1
#
_entry.id   AF-A0A4Y1PYL1-F1
#
_cell.length_a   1.000
_cell.length_b   1.000
_cell.length_c   1.000
_cell.angle_alpha   90.00
_cell.angle_beta   90.00
_cell.angle_gamma   90.00
#
_symmetry.space_group_name_H-M   'P 1'
#
loop_
_entity.id
_entity.type
_entity.pdbx_description
1 polymer ?
#
loop_
_entity_poly.entity_id
_entity_poly.type
_entity_poly.pdbx_seq_one_letter_code
_entity_poly.pdbx_strand_id
1 'polypeptide(L)'
;RSKAIGANNEIASLTMDLHLEGDFRKTKKKITWLAQTTNIHPLVDVVLLDYDYLITKKKLEEEDDLKDFVTPVTEFREEAYADANVKTLQKGDII
;
A
#
# COMPACT_ATOMS: atom_id res chain seq x y z
N ARG A 1 9.22 23.97 -2.15
CA ARG A 1 8.19 22.91 -2.31
C ARG A 1 7.11 23.31 -3.32
N SER A 2 6.77 22.45 -4.28
CA SER A 2 5.76 22.68 -5.33
C SER A 2 5.12 21.36 -5.81
N LYS A 3 4.04 21.44 -6.60
CA LYS A 3 3.40 20.28 -7.25
C LYS A 3 3.20 20.55 -8.74
N ALA A 4 3.29 19.53 -9.57
CA ALA A 4 2.86 19.58 -10.98
C ALA A 4 1.49 18.93 -11.13
N ILE A 5 0.65 19.49 -12.00
CA ILE A 5 -0.70 18.98 -12.30
C ILE A 5 -0.69 18.44 -13.72
N GLY A 6 -1.22 17.22 -13.89
CA GLY A 6 -1.35 16.54 -15.17
C GLY A 6 -2.54 17.04 -16.00
N ALA A 7 -2.73 16.43 -17.17
CA ALA A 7 -3.74 16.86 -18.15
C ALA A 7 -5.18 16.66 -17.67
N ASN A 8 -5.42 15.71 -16.75
CA ASN A 8 -6.73 15.38 -16.21
C ASN A 8 -6.94 15.95 -14.79
N ASN A 9 -6.20 17.01 -14.44
CA ASN A 9 -6.23 17.67 -13.13
C ASN A 9 -5.76 16.80 -11.94
N GLU A 10 -5.01 15.73 -12.22
CA GLU A 10 -4.34 14.87 -11.25
C GLU A 10 -3.00 15.45 -10.79
N ILE A 11 -2.53 15.08 -9.59
CA ILE A 11 -1.18 15.44 -9.14
C ILE A 11 -0.19 14.51 -9.84
N ALA A 12 0.64 15.06 -10.72
CA ALA A 12 1.63 14.29 -11.48
C ALA A 12 2.97 14.15 -10.74
N SER A 13 3.39 15.17 -9.99
CA SER A 13 4.63 15.13 -9.21
C SER A 13 4.64 16.14 -8.05
N LEU A 14 5.53 15.89 -7.09
CA LEU A 14 5.79 16.76 -5.94
C LEU A 14 7.29 17.05 -5.84
N THR A 15 7.65 18.32 -5.71
CA THR A 15 9.03 18.75 -5.41
C THR A 15 9.12 19.19 -3.95
N MET A 16 10.05 18.60 -3.22
CA MET A 16 10.27 18.85 -1.80
C MET A 16 11.73 19.16 -1.53
N ASP A 17 11.98 19.89 -0.44
CA ASP A 17 13.31 20.32 -0.02
C ASP A 17 13.79 19.43 1.14
N LEU A 18 15.00 18.90 1.05
CA LEU A 18 15.65 18.12 2.10
C LEU A 18 16.12 19.07 3.22
N HIS A 19 15.65 18.85 4.44
CA HIS A 19 15.95 19.69 5.60
C HIS A 19 16.65 18.88 6.70
N LEU A 20 17.97 18.70 6.57
CA LEU A 20 18.78 17.88 7.48
C LEU A 20 18.97 18.51 8.87
N GLU A 21 18.89 19.84 8.98
CA GLU A 21 19.02 20.57 10.25
C GLU A 21 17.74 20.51 11.11
N GLY A 22 16.66 19.93 10.59
CA GLY A 22 15.37 19.85 11.27
C GLY A 22 15.33 18.84 12.42
N ASP A 23 14.54 19.15 13.46
CA ASP A 23 14.25 18.22 14.55
C ASP A 23 13.17 17.20 14.13
N PHE A 24 13.59 15.96 13.87
CA PHE A 24 12.71 14.87 13.43
C PHE A 24 11.58 14.55 14.42
N ARG A 25 11.71 14.88 15.71
CA ARG A 25 10.68 14.64 16.72
C ARG A 25 9.46 15.54 16.53
N LYS A 26 9.65 16.70 15.88
CA LYS A 26 8.56 17.65 15.56
C LYS A 26 7.82 17.26 14.27
N THR A 27 8.30 16.25 13.55
CA THR A 27 7.68 15.77 12.30
C THR A 27 6.41 15.00 12.59
N LYS A 28 5.24 15.62 12.35
CA LYS A 28 3.92 15.02 12.61
C LYS A 28 3.50 13.96 11.60
N LYS A 29 3.93 14.10 10.34
CA LYS A 29 3.54 13.20 9.23
C LYS A 29 4.77 12.46 8.73
N LYS A 30 4.68 11.14 8.67
CA LYS A 30 5.72 10.26 8.13
C LYS A 30 5.12 9.51 6.94
N ILE A 31 5.92 9.33 5.90
CA ILE A 31 5.54 8.60 4.70
C ILE A 31 6.61 7.56 4.40
N THR A 32 6.20 6.46 3.78
CA THR A 32 7.10 5.49 3.15
C THR A 32 7.29 5.88 1.69
N TRP A 33 8.44 5.57 1.12
CA TRP A 33 8.76 5.85 -0.28
C TRP A 33 9.74 4.82 -0.81
N LEU A 34 9.73 4.62 -2.13
CA LEU A 34 10.72 3.85 -2.87
C LEU A 34 11.57 4.80 -3.69
N ALA A 35 12.86 4.51 -3.81
CA ALA A 35 13.73 5.28 -4.67
C ALA A 35 13.33 5.11 -6.14
N GLN A 36 13.63 6.13 -6.94
CA GLN A 36 13.38 6.06 -8.37
C GLN A 36 14.14 4.88 -8.99
N THR A 37 13.44 4.08 -9.78
CA THR A 37 14.01 2.90 -10.44
C THR A 37 15.21 3.28 -11.32
N THR A 38 16.25 2.44 -11.29
CA THR A 38 17.43 2.57 -12.16
C THR A 38 17.80 1.21 -12.73
N ASN A 39 18.68 1.17 -13.73
CA ASN A 39 19.17 -0.10 -14.31
C ASN A 39 19.88 -0.99 -13.27
N ILE A 40 20.52 -0.38 -12.25
CA ILE A 40 21.26 -1.10 -11.20
C ILE A 40 20.33 -1.49 -10.05
N HIS A 41 19.34 -0.64 -9.74
CA HIS A 41 18.35 -0.86 -8.69
C HIS A 41 16.93 -0.78 -9.27
N PRO A 42 16.48 -1.83 -9.98
CA PRO A 42 15.13 -1.89 -10.49
C PRO A 42 14.14 -2.18 -9.36
N LEU A 43 12.99 -1.49 -9.38
CA LEU A 43 11.84 -1.87 -8.58
C LEU A 43 11.25 -3.19 -9.07
N VAL A 44 10.49 -3.86 -8.20
CA VAL A 44 9.87 -5.16 -8.48
C VAL A 44 8.38 -4.98 -8.61
N ASP A 45 7.81 -5.43 -9.73
CA ASP A 45 6.37 -5.52 -9.90
C ASP A 45 5.82 -6.59 -8.97
N VAL A 46 4.85 -6.20 -8.13
CA VAL A 46 4.16 -7.10 -7.20
C VAL A 46 2.67 -6.88 -7.27
N VAL A 47 1.92 -7.89 -6.85
CA VAL A 47 0.48 -7.75 -6.59
C VAL A 47 0.28 -7.91 -5.09
N LEU A 48 -0.18 -6.84 -4.44
CA LEU A 48 -0.59 -6.87 -3.05
C LEU A 48 -1.98 -7.49 -2.97
N LEU A 49 -2.12 -8.47 -2.09
CA LEU A 49 -3.39 -9.12 -1.79
C LEU A 49 -3.80 -8.69 -0.39
N ASP A 50 -4.85 -7.89 -0.31
CA ASP A 50 -5.50 -7.52 0.94
C ASP A 50 -6.80 -8.32 1.08
N TYR A 51 -7.08 -8.77 2.31
CA TYR A 51 -8.17 -9.67 2.59
C TYR A 51 -9.08 -9.10 3.67
N ASP A 52 -10.38 -8.99 3.36
CA ASP A 52 -11.41 -8.61 4.33
C ASP A 52 -11.91 -9.81 5.13
N TYR A 53 -12.72 -9.53 6.13
CA TYR A 53 -13.52 -10.52 6.82
C TYR A 53 -14.44 -11.26 5.84
N LEU A 54 -14.54 -12.58 6.01
CA LEU A 54 -15.43 -13.42 5.20
C LEU A 54 -16.91 -13.14 5.45
N ILE A 55 -17.25 -12.65 6.64
CA ILE A 55 -18.62 -12.34 7.04
C ILE A 55 -18.70 -10.94 7.65
N THR A 56 -19.85 -10.31 7.44
CA THR A 56 -20.15 -8.95 7.91
C THR A 56 -20.63 -8.92 9.37
N LYS A 57 -21.01 -10.08 9.92
CA LYS A 57 -21.48 -10.23 11.31
C LYS A 57 -20.45 -10.97 12.15
N LYS A 58 -20.05 -10.40 13.30
CA LYS A 58 -19.01 -10.97 14.19
C LYS A 58 -19.35 -12.38 14.71
N LYS A 59 -20.64 -12.66 14.94
CA LYS A 59 -21.16 -13.95 15.39
C LYS A 59 -22.53 -14.14 14.77
N LEU A 60 -22.74 -15.29 14.12
CA LEU A 60 -24.05 -15.72 13.67
C LEU A 60 -24.81 -16.35 14.85
N GLU A 61 -26.09 -16.05 14.94
CA GLU A 61 -27.04 -16.69 15.85
C GLU A 61 -27.75 -17.84 15.13
N GLU A 62 -28.51 -18.66 15.85
CA GLU A 62 -29.07 -19.91 15.33
C GLU A 62 -30.06 -19.69 14.18
N GLU A 63 -30.71 -18.52 14.14
CA GLU A 63 -31.71 -18.15 13.15
C GLU A 63 -31.14 -17.45 11.91
N ASP A 64 -29.83 -17.16 11.88
CA ASP A 64 -29.19 -16.49 10.75
C ASP A 64 -28.85 -17.48 9.61
N ASP A 65 -29.13 -17.11 8.35
CA ASP A 65 -28.53 -17.78 7.19
C ASP A 65 -27.18 -17.12 6.85
N LEU A 66 -26.10 -17.91 6.86
CA LEU A 66 -24.74 -17.46 6.50
C LEU A 66 -24.72 -16.66 5.19
N LYS A 67 -25.51 -17.06 4.19
CA LYS A 67 -25.52 -16.45 2.86
C LYS A 67 -25.87 -14.96 2.92
N ASP A 68 -26.68 -14.56 3.88
CA ASP A 68 -27.11 -13.17 4.04
C ASP A 68 -26.01 -12.29 4.65
N PHE A 69 -24.97 -12.90 5.22
CA PHE A 69 -23.89 -12.21 5.91
C PHE A 69 -22.52 -12.38 5.25
N VAL A 70 -22.43 -13.04 4.08
CA VAL A 70 -21.16 -13.15 3.33
C VAL A 70 -20.72 -11.76 2.85
N THR A 71 -19.46 -11.42 3.07
CA THR A 71 -18.88 -10.18 2.53
C THR A 71 -18.78 -10.29 1.00
N PRO A 72 -19.36 -9.37 0.22
CA PRO A 72 -19.41 -9.50 -1.24
C PRO A 72 -18.04 -9.51 -1.92
N VAL A 73 -17.06 -8.81 -1.35
CA VAL A 73 -15.69 -8.71 -1.86
C VAL A 73 -14.75 -8.91 -0.67
N THR A 74 -14.02 -10.03 -0.67
CA THR A 74 -13.10 -10.39 0.42
C THR A 74 -11.63 -10.33 0.02
N GLU A 75 -11.33 -10.21 -1.28
CA GLU A 75 -9.96 -10.10 -1.80
C GLU A 75 -9.85 -8.84 -2.64
N PHE A 76 -8.87 -8.01 -2.32
CA PHE A 76 -8.48 -6.83 -3.09
C PHE A 76 -7.10 -7.06 -3.65
N ARG A 77 -6.96 -6.85 -4.96
CA ARG A 77 -5.70 -7.04 -5.68
C ARG A 77 -5.22 -5.68 -6.16
N GLU A 78 -4.05 -5.27 -5.72
CA GLU A 78 -3.45 -3.99 -6.10
C GLU A 78 -2.08 -4.23 -6.75
N GLU A 79 -1.93 -3.77 -7.98
CA GLU A 79 -0.63 -3.73 -8.66
C GLU A 79 0.24 -2.64 -8.01
N ALA A 80 1.44 -3.01 -7.60
CA ALA A 80 2.34 -2.12 -6.89
C ALA A 80 3.81 -2.38 -7.25
N TYR A 81 4.66 -1.47 -6.79
CA TYR A 81 6.11 -1.65 -6.82
C TYR A 81 6.64 -1.96 -5.42
N ALA A 82 7.62 -2.86 -5.34
CA ALA A 82 8.37 -3.17 -4.14
C ALA A 82 9.88 -2.95 -4.36
N ASP A 83 10.62 -2.85 -3.25
CA ASP A 83 12.08 -2.80 -3.28
C ASP A 83 12.68 -4.14 -3.73
N ALA A 84 13.93 -4.14 -4.20
CA ALA A 84 14.62 -5.34 -4.68
C ALA A 84 14.77 -6.44 -3.62
N ASN A 85 14.70 -6.10 -2.33
CA ASN A 85 14.76 -7.05 -1.22
C ASN A 85 13.68 -8.14 -1.26
N VAL A 86 12.53 -7.91 -1.90
CA VAL A 86 11.46 -8.91 -1.97
C VAL A 86 11.79 -10.09 -2.88
N LYS A 87 12.78 -9.95 -3.79
CA LYS A 87 13.15 -11.00 -4.74
C LYS A 87 13.69 -12.27 -4.08
N THR A 88 14.22 -12.14 -2.87
CA THR A 88 14.85 -13.25 -2.14
C THR A 88 13.93 -13.89 -1.12
N LEU A 89 12.69 -13.42 -1.00
CA LEU A 89 11.72 -13.96 -0.07
C LEU A 89 11.29 -15.37 -0.46
N GLN A 90 11.13 -16.21 0.55
CA GLN A 90 10.59 -17.55 0.42
C GLN A 90 9.12 -17.56 0.83
N LYS A 91 8.39 -18.56 0.31
CA LYS A 91 6.99 -18.75 0.68
C LYS A 91 6.90 -19.00 2.19
N GLY A 92 6.13 -18.15 2.87
CA GLY A 92 5.93 -18.21 4.32
C GLY A 92 6.75 -17.19 5.10
N ASP A 93 7.63 -16.43 4.45
CA ASP A 93 8.33 -15.32 5.09
C ASP A 93 7.35 -14.22 5.52
N ILE A 94 7.63 -13.60 6.67
CA ILE A 94 6.85 -12.48 7.24
C ILE A 94 7.74 -11.24 7.21
N ILE A 95 7.22 -10.14 6.67
CA ILE A 95 7.91 -8.87 6.42
C ILE A 95 7.33 -7.77 7.31
#